data_AF-R7SJJ0-F1
#
_entry.id   AF-R7SJJ0-F1
#
_cell.length_a   1.000
_cell.length_b   1.000
_cell.length_c   1.000
_cell.angle_alpha   90.00
_cell.angle_beta   90.00
_cell.angle_gamma   90.00
#
_symmetry.space_group_name_H-M   'P 1'
#
loop_
_entity.id
_entity.type
_entity.pdbx_description
1 polymer ?
#
loop_
_entity_poly.entity_id
_entity_poly.type
_entity_poly.pdbx_seq_one_letter_code
_entity_poly.pdbx_strand_id
1 'polypeptide(L)'
;MAIGYTFDETHQKLTDFFERPQGANEWSRTHNSTFSLDKFGLLNASRTLKNSLGPALQLGSTLIKPSDHHRFLGFLMDYRLRYHQHVAYALGKGMAWVATLRRLARSQYGLTPGLVRRLYLAVAVPSMLYAVDTFITPVQTHPGQTRRSGSVGAVRKLARVQREALLLITGAMRTTATDVMAAHADLLPFNSLIDKLCQRATIRMCTLPSTHPLSPHVKRAATRYVRKHRLQLHELLHLYTTPDTPQRMEKVLAVRHHPAWTPAHWVDIASSKDEALDKDEEWAQRHKILVYSDGSQRRSKVGASAVLLRAGSSRPKTLYYHLGTDRQHGIYEAEIVGSILGTQLL
;
A
#
# COMPACT_ATOMS: atom_id res chain seq x y z
N MET A 1 -7.45 -17.81 -16.52
CA MET A 1 -7.97 -18.67 -15.43
C MET A 1 -9.25 -19.30 -15.93
N ALA A 2 -9.39 -20.62 -15.85
CA ALA A 2 -10.64 -21.32 -16.17
C ALA A 2 -11.26 -21.87 -14.89
N ILE A 3 -12.59 -21.86 -14.82
CA ILE A 3 -13.37 -22.43 -13.72
C ILE A 3 -14.32 -23.48 -14.30
N GLY A 4 -14.43 -24.62 -13.63
CA GLY A 4 -15.24 -25.77 -14.06
C GLY A 4 -15.35 -26.78 -12.92
N TYR A 5 -16.15 -27.83 -13.13
CA TYR A 5 -16.37 -28.89 -12.15
C TYR A 5 -15.25 -29.94 -12.15
N THR A 6 -14.61 -30.15 -13.30
CA THR A 6 -13.49 -31.09 -13.47
C THR A 6 -12.26 -30.42 -14.07
N PHE A 7 -11.09 -31.05 -13.90
CA PHE A 7 -9.87 -30.54 -14.53
C PHE A 7 -9.96 -30.61 -16.05
N ASP A 8 -10.52 -31.68 -16.59
CA ASP A 8 -10.69 -31.86 -18.04
C ASP A 8 -11.52 -30.72 -18.64
N GLU A 9 -12.64 -30.35 -17.98
CA GLU A 9 -13.47 -29.21 -18.42
C GLU A 9 -12.68 -27.89 -18.39
N THR A 10 -11.92 -27.64 -17.32
CA THR A 10 -11.10 -26.42 -17.23
C THR A 10 -9.95 -26.41 -18.22
N HIS A 11 -9.33 -27.55 -18.48
CA HIS A 11 -8.24 -27.71 -19.43
C HIS A 11 -8.75 -27.51 -20.85
N GLN A 12 -9.90 -28.11 -21.19
CA GLN A 12 -10.55 -27.90 -22.48
C GLN A 12 -10.93 -26.44 -22.71
N LYS A 13 -11.41 -25.71 -21.68
CA LYS A 13 -11.64 -24.26 -21.77
C LYS A 13 -10.35 -23.47 -22.04
N LEU A 14 -9.23 -23.87 -21.44
CA LEU A 14 -7.94 -23.22 -21.68
C LEU A 14 -7.40 -23.54 -23.08
N THR A 15 -7.52 -24.79 -23.52
CA THR A 15 -7.15 -25.23 -24.86
C THR A 15 -8.02 -24.54 -25.92
N ASP A 16 -9.34 -24.48 -25.74
CA ASP A 16 -10.26 -23.74 -26.62
C ASP A 16 -9.87 -22.26 -26.71
N PHE A 17 -9.65 -21.58 -25.58
CA PHE A 17 -9.21 -20.18 -25.58
C PHE A 17 -7.90 -19.99 -26.38
N PHE A 18 -7.01 -20.97 -26.34
CA PHE A 18 -5.73 -20.92 -27.02
C PHE A 18 -5.86 -21.21 -28.52
N GLU A 19 -6.63 -22.23 -28.91
CA GLU A 19 -6.63 -22.83 -30.25
C GLU A 19 -7.80 -22.41 -31.15
N ARG A 20 -8.91 -21.89 -30.58
CA ARG A 20 -10.07 -21.48 -31.37
C ARG A 20 -9.75 -20.40 -32.41
N PRO A 21 -10.58 -20.24 -33.47
CA PRO A 21 -10.47 -19.10 -34.38
C PRO A 21 -10.52 -17.78 -33.61
N GLN A 22 -9.63 -16.85 -33.96
CA GLN A 22 -9.37 -15.60 -33.23
C GLN A 22 -8.93 -15.80 -31.76
N GLY A 23 -8.48 -17.01 -31.43
CA GLY A 23 -7.92 -17.38 -30.13
C GLY A 23 -6.49 -16.86 -29.93
N ALA A 24 -5.89 -17.21 -28.80
CA ALA A 24 -4.57 -16.70 -28.44
C ALA A 24 -3.49 -17.06 -29.46
N ASN A 25 -3.52 -18.27 -30.03
CA ASN A 25 -2.50 -18.72 -30.99
C ASN A 25 -2.58 -17.95 -32.32
N GLU A 26 -3.80 -17.71 -32.83
CA GLU A 26 -3.98 -16.87 -34.04
C GLU A 26 -3.60 -15.42 -33.77
N TRP A 27 -3.98 -14.87 -32.61
CA TRP A 27 -3.57 -13.53 -32.20
C TRP A 27 -2.03 -13.41 -32.15
N SER A 28 -1.35 -14.38 -31.53
CA SER A 28 0.11 -14.46 -31.44
C SER A 28 0.77 -14.45 -32.82
N ARG A 29 0.24 -15.25 -33.75
CA ARG A 29 0.73 -15.33 -35.13
C ARG A 29 0.50 -14.04 -35.92
N THR A 30 -0.69 -13.43 -35.82
CA THR A 30 -1.05 -12.20 -36.55
C THR A 30 -0.31 -10.96 -36.04
N HIS A 31 0.10 -10.95 -34.77
CA HIS A 31 0.82 -9.84 -34.15
C HIS A 31 2.34 -10.10 -34.04
N ASN A 32 2.87 -11.15 -34.67
CA ASN A 32 4.29 -11.55 -34.60
C ASN A 32 4.84 -11.62 -33.16
N SER A 33 4.00 -12.07 -32.21
CA SER A 33 4.31 -12.13 -30.79
C SER A 33 4.19 -13.56 -30.29
N THR A 34 5.20 -14.39 -30.55
CA THR A 34 5.21 -15.83 -30.24
C THR A 34 5.20 -16.11 -28.73
N PHE A 35 4.38 -17.07 -28.29
CA PHE A 35 4.38 -17.53 -26.90
C PHE A 35 5.55 -18.47 -26.61
N SER A 36 6.23 -18.22 -25.49
CA SER A 36 7.22 -19.10 -24.89
C SER A 36 6.50 -20.12 -24.01
N LEU A 37 5.98 -21.20 -24.60
CA LEU A 37 5.17 -22.21 -23.89
C LEU A 37 5.95 -22.91 -22.76
N ASP A 38 7.28 -22.95 -22.85
CA ASP A 38 8.20 -23.42 -21.81
C ASP A 38 8.10 -22.62 -20.50
N LYS A 39 7.64 -21.36 -20.57
CA LYS A 39 7.45 -20.49 -19.40
C LYS A 39 6.06 -20.61 -18.79
N PHE A 40 5.14 -21.33 -19.43
CA PHE A 40 3.78 -21.46 -18.92
C PHE A 40 3.78 -22.31 -17.65
N GLY A 41 3.12 -21.80 -16.62
CA GLY A 41 2.86 -22.55 -15.40
C GLY A 41 1.43 -23.04 -15.33
N LEU A 42 1.24 -24.30 -14.96
CA LEU A 42 -0.07 -24.86 -14.66
C LEU A 42 -0.25 -25.01 -13.15
N LEU A 43 -1.29 -24.35 -12.61
CA LEU A 43 -1.75 -24.52 -11.24
C LEU A 43 -3.16 -25.08 -11.23
N ASN A 44 -3.29 -26.35 -10.86
CA ASN A 44 -4.58 -27.01 -10.68
C ASN A 44 -5.06 -26.80 -9.24
N ALA A 45 -6.03 -25.91 -9.03
CA ALA A 45 -6.57 -25.61 -7.71
C ALA A 45 -7.90 -26.35 -7.48
N SER A 46 -7.90 -27.35 -6.60
CA SER A 46 -9.12 -28.02 -6.12
C SER A 46 -8.99 -28.48 -4.68
N ARG A 47 -10.12 -28.53 -3.96
CA ARG A 47 -10.18 -29.11 -2.60
C ARG A 47 -10.01 -30.63 -2.58
N THR A 48 -10.29 -31.31 -3.69
CA THR A 48 -10.15 -32.77 -3.79
C THR A 48 -8.69 -33.21 -3.97
N LEU A 49 -7.81 -32.30 -4.38
CA LEU A 49 -6.37 -32.56 -4.52
C LEU A 49 -5.70 -32.65 -3.14
N LYS A 50 -5.55 -33.89 -2.65
CA LYS A 50 -4.86 -34.19 -1.38
C LYS A 50 -3.34 -34.27 -1.54
N ASN A 51 -2.81 -35.10 -2.43
CA ASN A 51 -1.36 -35.27 -2.59
C ASN A 51 -0.95 -35.33 -4.08
N SER A 52 -1.85 -34.91 -4.98
CA SER A 52 -1.60 -34.86 -6.42
C SER A 52 -1.67 -33.42 -6.91
N LEU A 53 -0.93 -33.11 -7.96
CA LEU A 53 -0.95 -31.83 -8.66
C LEU A 53 -2.01 -31.81 -9.78
N GLY A 54 -2.79 -32.89 -9.93
CA GLY A 54 -3.78 -33.02 -11.00
C GLY A 54 -3.15 -33.40 -12.35
N PRO A 55 -3.95 -33.39 -13.43
CA PRO A 55 -3.47 -33.74 -14.76
C PRO A 55 -2.60 -32.63 -15.37
N ALA A 56 -1.78 -33.01 -16.36
CA ALA A 56 -1.05 -32.07 -17.20
C ALA A 56 -1.96 -31.49 -18.28
N LEU A 57 -1.67 -30.24 -18.68
CA LEU A 57 -2.41 -29.54 -19.72
C LEU A 57 -1.68 -29.72 -21.06
N GLN A 58 -2.39 -30.20 -22.07
CA GLN A 58 -1.91 -30.21 -23.44
C GLN A 58 -2.34 -28.90 -24.14
N LEU A 59 -1.37 -28.13 -24.63
CA LEU A 59 -1.60 -26.96 -25.50
C LEU A 59 -0.84 -27.16 -26.81
N GLY A 60 -1.57 -27.39 -27.91
CA GLY A 60 -0.97 -27.80 -29.18
C GLY A 60 -0.06 -29.02 -29.02
N SER A 61 1.21 -28.89 -29.40
CA SER A 61 2.23 -29.92 -29.24
C SER A 61 2.92 -29.94 -27.86
N THR A 62 2.66 -28.94 -27.00
CA THR A 62 3.38 -28.80 -25.73
C THR A 62 2.58 -29.32 -24.54
N LEU A 63 3.21 -30.21 -23.77
CA LEU A 63 2.66 -30.74 -22.52
C LEU A 63 3.16 -29.91 -21.33
N ILE A 64 2.25 -29.19 -20.66
CA ILE A 64 2.56 -28.37 -19.50
C ILE A 64 2.24 -29.16 -18.23
N LYS A 65 3.29 -29.49 -17.47
CA LYS A 65 3.15 -30.22 -16.21
C LYS A 65 2.63 -29.30 -15.10
N PRO A 66 1.73 -29.79 -14.24
CA PRO A 66 1.25 -29.02 -13.11
C PRO A 66 2.36 -28.85 -12.07
N SER A 67 2.35 -27.70 -11.41
CA SER A 67 3.27 -27.37 -10.33
C SER A 67 2.51 -27.12 -9.03
N ASP A 68 3.20 -27.26 -7.91
CA ASP A 68 2.67 -26.90 -6.59
C ASP A 68 2.60 -25.37 -6.40
N HIS A 69 3.47 -24.62 -7.08
CA HIS A 69 3.45 -23.17 -7.09
C HIS A 69 3.98 -22.58 -8.39
N HIS A 70 3.53 -21.36 -8.69
CA HIS A 70 3.99 -20.64 -9.86
C HIS A 70 4.18 -19.16 -9.56
N ARG A 71 5.16 -18.55 -10.23
CA ARG A 71 5.45 -17.13 -10.07
C ARG A 71 4.54 -16.30 -10.99
N PHE A 72 3.78 -15.39 -10.41
CA PHE A 72 2.96 -14.44 -11.13
C PHE A 72 3.25 -13.03 -10.63
N LEU A 73 3.72 -12.12 -11.50
CA LEU A 73 4.07 -10.73 -11.16
C LEU A 73 5.01 -10.60 -9.93
N GLY A 74 5.95 -11.54 -9.75
CA GLY A 74 6.89 -11.55 -8.62
C GLY A 74 6.32 -12.14 -7.32
N PHE A 75 5.04 -12.51 -7.29
CA PHE A 75 4.37 -13.23 -6.22
C PHE A 75 4.40 -14.75 -6.49
N LEU A 76 4.57 -15.57 -5.46
CA LEU A 76 4.53 -17.04 -5.61
C LEU A 76 3.18 -17.55 -5.14
N MET A 77 2.34 -17.96 -6.08
CA MET A 77 1.02 -18.50 -5.79
C MET A 77 1.08 -20.02 -5.75
N ASP A 78 0.60 -20.63 -4.67
CA ASP A 78 0.45 -22.08 -4.57
C ASP A 78 -1.00 -22.50 -4.86
N TYR A 79 -1.19 -23.73 -5.35
CA TYR A 79 -2.52 -24.25 -5.70
C TYR A 79 -3.50 -24.33 -4.52
N ARG A 80 -3.00 -24.23 -3.28
CA ARG A 80 -3.81 -24.27 -2.04
C ARG A 80 -4.02 -22.90 -1.41
N LEU A 81 -3.42 -21.84 -1.96
CA LEU A 81 -3.44 -20.50 -1.41
C LEU A 81 -2.99 -20.44 0.07
N ARG A 82 -1.99 -21.27 0.45
CA ARG A 82 -1.37 -21.28 1.80
C ARG A 82 -0.14 -20.39 1.90
N TYR A 83 0.47 -20.08 0.77
CA TYR A 83 1.60 -19.17 0.58
C TYR A 83 2.87 -19.51 1.36
N HIS A 84 3.07 -20.77 1.74
CA HIS A 84 4.27 -21.18 2.50
C HIS A 84 5.57 -20.91 1.74
N GLN A 85 5.60 -21.22 0.43
CA GLN A 85 6.75 -20.94 -0.43
C GLN A 85 6.95 -19.44 -0.64
N HIS A 86 5.87 -18.65 -0.74
CA HIS A 86 6.00 -17.20 -0.83
C HIS A 86 6.56 -16.59 0.45
N VAL A 87 6.12 -17.04 1.62
CA VAL A 87 6.67 -16.60 2.92
C VAL A 87 8.15 -16.94 3.03
N ALA A 88 8.57 -18.12 2.57
CA ALA A 88 9.99 -18.50 2.53
C ALA A 88 10.79 -17.62 1.56
N TYR A 89 10.24 -17.33 0.38
CA TYR A 89 10.83 -16.43 -0.61
C TYR A 89 10.97 -14.99 -0.08
N ALA A 90 9.92 -14.46 0.55
CA ALA A 90 9.90 -13.16 1.20
C ALA A 90 10.96 -13.07 2.31
N LEU A 91 11.05 -14.09 3.16
CA LEU A 91 12.10 -14.21 4.19
C LEU A 91 13.50 -14.17 3.56
N GLY A 92 13.73 -14.97 2.52
CA GLY A 92 15.00 -15.00 1.79
C GLY A 92 15.38 -13.64 1.21
N LYS A 93 14.44 -12.95 0.55
CA LYS A 93 14.63 -11.58 0.06
C LYS A 93 15.00 -10.61 1.17
N GLY A 94 14.24 -10.63 2.28
CA GLY A 94 14.50 -9.75 3.41
C GLY A 94 15.88 -9.98 4.02
N MET A 95 16.25 -11.24 4.24
CA MET A 95 17.57 -11.61 4.78
C MET A 95 18.71 -11.23 3.84
N ALA A 96 18.55 -11.38 2.52
CA ALA A 96 19.54 -10.97 1.53
C ALA A 96 19.78 -9.45 1.57
N TRP A 97 18.72 -8.66 1.73
CA TRP A 97 18.84 -7.20 1.93
C TRP A 97 19.54 -6.86 3.24
N VAL A 98 19.16 -7.50 4.35
CA VAL A 98 19.81 -7.25 5.64
C VAL A 98 21.29 -7.65 5.62
N ALA A 99 21.65 -8.75 4.95
CA ALA A 99 23.04 -9.14 4.76
C ALA A 99 23.82 -8.10 3.93
N THR A 100 23.19 -7.53 2.90
CA THR A 100 23.77 -6.44 2.11
C THR A 100 23.95 -5.18 2.96
N LEU A 101 22.94 -4.77 3.71
CA LEU A 101 23.02 -3.63 4.63
C LEU A 101 24.12 -3.83 5.67
N ARG A 102 24.27 -5.04 6.20
CA ARG A 102 25.33 -5.39 7.15
C ARG A 102 26.73 -5.17 6.56
N ARG A 103 26.92 -5.46 5.27
CA ARG A 103 28.18 -5.18 4.58
C ARG A 103 28.46 -3.69 4.42
N LEU A 104 27.41 -2.87 4.30
CA LEU A 104 27.50 -1.41 4.15
C LEU A 104 27.63 -0.67 5.49
N ALA A 105 27.14 -1.25 6.59
CA ALA A 105 27.12 -0.64 7.92
C ALA A 105 28.36 -1.01 8.77
N ARG A 106 29.56 -0.93 8.19
CA ARG A 106 30.84 -1.19 8.90
C ARG A 106 31.14 -0.09 9.93
N SER A 107 31.85 -0.42 11.01
CA SER A 107 32.14 0.52 12.11
C SER A 107 33.04 1.70 11.74
N GLN A 108 34.05 1.50 10.88
CA GLN A 108 35.04 2.54 10.57
C GLN A 108 34.72 3.36 9.31
N TYR A 109 34.02 2.78 8.32
CA TYR A 109 33.71 3.42 7.02
C TYR A 109 32.34 3.03 6.49
N GLY A 110 31.40 2.72 7.39
CA GLY A 110 30.06 2.32 7.01
C GLY A 110 29.04 3.44 6.99
N LEU A 111 27.85 3.10 6.53
CA LEU A 111 26.70 3.97 6.58
C LEU A 111 26.30 4.26 8.03
N THR A 112 25.85 5.48 8.28
CA THR A 112 25.29 5.86 9.59
C THR A 112 24.02 5.07 9.89
N PRO A 113 23.71 4.79 11.18
CA PRO A 113 22.49 4.11 11.59
C PRO A 113 21.21 4.67 10.96
N GLY A 114 21.10 6.00 10.86
CA GLY A 114 19.96 6.67 10.23
C GLY A 114 19.81 6.32 8.75
N LEU A 115 20.92 6.24 8.00
CA LEU A 115 20.90 5.82 6.59
C LEU A 115 20.57 4.33 6.44
N VAL A 116 21.12 3.47 7.30
CA VAL A 116 20.78 2.04 7.31
C VAL A 116 19.29 1.82 7.57
N ARG A 117 18.74 2.53 8.57
CA ARG A 117 17.30 2.55 8.86
C ARG A 117 16.48 2.98 7.65
N ARG A 118 16.90 4.07 6.98
CA ARG A 118 16.24 4.58 5.78
C ARG A 118 16.24 3.55 4.65
N LEU A 119 17.38 2.90 4.39
CA LEU A 119 17.48 1.85 3.37
C LEU A 119 16.66 0.61 3.73
N TYR A 120 16.63 0.20 4.99
CA TYR A 120 15.77 -0.88 5.44
C TYR A 120 14.30 -0.59 5.14
N LEU A 121 13.81 0.60 5.51
CA LEU A 121 12.43 1.02 5.28
C LEU A 121 12.09 1.23 3.79
N ALA A 122 13.03 1.77 3.02
CA ALA A 122 12.80 2.10 1.61
C ALA A 122 12.98 0.91 0.65
N VAL A 123 13.80 -0.08 1.02
CA VAL A 123 14.21 -1.16 0.12
C VAL A 123 13.85 -2.54 0.67
N ALA A 124 14.35 -2.88 1.87
CA ALA A 124 14.17 -4.23 2.41
C ALA A 124 12.70 -4.54 2.73
N VAL A 125 12.01 -3.62 3.40
CA VAL A 125 10.59 -3.76 3.76
C VAL A 125 9.70 -3.89 2.52
N PRO A 126 9.73 -2.99 1.53
CA PRO A 126 8.91 -3.12 0.32
C PRO A 126 9.26 -4.37 -0.51
N SER A 127 10.52 -4.79 -0.53
CA SER A 127 10.96 -5.96 -1.30
C SER A 127 10.45 -7.28 -0.70
N MET A 128 10.49 -7.42 0.63
CA MET A 128 10.03 -8.64 1.30
C MET A 128 8.51 -8.67 1.54
N LEU A 129 7.88 -7.52 1.77
CA LEU A 129 6.44 -7.40 2.04
C LEU A 129 5.65 -7.00 0.78
N TYR A 130 6.20 -7.25 -0.41
CA TYR A 130 5.49 -7.07 -1.67
C TYR A 130 4.21 -7.92 -1.66
N ALA A 131 3.06 -7.29 -1.93
CA ALA A 131 1.73 -7.92 -1.89
C ALA A 131 1.36 -8.55 -0.54
N VAL A 132 1.82 -8.02 0.60
CA VAL A 132 1.52 -8.57 1.94
C VAL A 132 0.02 -8.77 2.21
N ASP A 133 -0.82 -7.93 1.61
CA ASP A 133 -2.27 -7.96 1.67
C ASP A 133 -2.90 -9.19 0.98
N THR A 134 -2.14 -9.94 0.18
CA THR A 134 -2.64 -11.14 -0.52
C THR A 134 -2.33 -12.44 0.21
N PHE A 135 -1.29 -12.48 1.05
CA PHE A 135 -0.81 -13.73 1.68
C PHE A 135 -0.66 -13.70 3.21
N ILE A 136 -0.74 -12.53 3.86
CA ILE A 136 -0.69 -12.40 5.31
C ILE A 136 -2.04 -11.96 5.85
N THR A 137 -2.60 -12.76 6.77
CA THR A 137 -3.73 -12.32 7.57
C THR A 137 -3.14 -11.67 8.82
N PRO A 138 -3.43 -10.39 9.08
CA PRO A 138 -3.07 -9.70 10.32
C PRO A 138 -3.27 -10.56 11.56
N VAL A 139 -2.33 -10.49 12.49
CA VAL A 139 -2.41 -11.27 13.72
C VAL A 139 -3.35 -10.57 14.69
N GLN A 140 -4.40 -11.27 15.11
CA GLN A 140 -5.40 -10.73 16.02
C GLN A 140 -5.48 -11.55 17.30
N THR A 141 -5.83 -10.89 18.39
CA THR A 141 -6.20 -11.53 19.66
C THR A 141 -7.65 -11.15 19.92
N HIS A 142 -8.55 -12.12 19.83
CA HIS A 142 -9.97 -11.84 20.06
C HIS A 142 -10.25 -11.65 21.56
N PRO A 143 -11.16 -10.73 21.94
CA PRO A 143 -11.56 -10.56 23.34
C PRO A 143 -11.99 -11.90 23.95
N GLY A 144 -11.45 -12.22 25.13
CA GLY A 144 -11.73 -13.49 25.83
C GLY A 144 -11.00 -14.72 25.28
N GLN A 145 -10.14 -14.58 24.26
CA GLN A 145 -9.30 -15.68 23.75
C GLN A 145 -7.82 -15.43 24.01
N THR A 146 -7.13 -16.44 24.53
CA THR A 146 -5.67 -16.43 24.72
C THR A 146 -4.92 -16.75 23.43
N ARG A 147 -5.57 -17.44 22.48
CA ARG A 147 -4.97 -17.88 21.23
C ARG A 147 -5.02 -16.78 20.17
N ARG A 148 -3.85 -16.44 19.64
CA ARG A 148 -3.71 -15.54 18.48
C ARG A 148 -4.22 -16.21 17.20
N SER A 149 -5.00 -15.49 16.41
CA SER A 149 -5.51 -15.89 15.10
C SER A 149 -4.75 -15.18 13.96
N GLY A 150 -4.96 -15.61 12.72
CA GLY A 150 -4.29 -15.08 11.53
C GLY A 150 -2.97 -15.79 11.18
N SER A 151 -2.12 -15.14 10.38
CA SER A 151 -0.89 -15.73 9.83
C SER A 151 0.28 -15.70 10.83
N VAL A 152 0.04 -16.10 12.08
CA VAL A 152 0.98 -15.99 13.22
C VAL A 152 2.35 -16.59 12.91
N GLY A 153 2.39 -17.78 12.29
CA GLY A 153 3.63 -18.46 11.94
C GLY A 153 4.43 -17.73 10.86
N ALA A 154 3.75 -17.19 9.84
CA ALA A 154 4.40 -16.45 8.75
C ALA A 154 4.94 -15.11 9.25
N VAL A 155 4.13 -14.37 10.02
CA VAL A 155 4.52 -13.09 10.63
C VAL A 155 5.72 -13.29 11.55
N ARG A 156 5.72 -14.33 12.39
CA ARG A 156 6.87 -14.67 13.26
C ARG A 156 8.14 -15.00 12.45
N LYS A 157 8.02 -15.69 11.31
CA LYS A 157 9.16 -15.99 10.43
C LYS A 157 9.74 -14.71 9.84
N LEU A 158 8.89 -13.84 9.29
CA LEU A 158 9.32 -12.59 8.66
C LEU A 158 9.85 -11.56 9.67
N ALA A 159 9.34 -11.57 10.92
CA ALA A 159 9.83 -10.71 12.00
C ALA A 159 11.32 -10.89 12.30
N ARG A 160 11.90 -12.05 11.94
CA ARG A 160 13.35 -12.31 12.04
C ARG A 160 14.15 -11.31 11.21
N VAL A 161 13.66 -10.94 10.02
CA VAL A 161 14.33 -9.93 9.17
C VAL A 161 14.39 -8.59 9.90
N GLN A 162 13.28 -8.16 10.51
CA GLN A 162 13.26 -6.92 11.27
C GLN A 162 14.20 -6.99 12.48
N ARG A 163 14.26 -8.11 13.21
CA ARG A 163 15.17 -8.26 14.35
C ARG A 163 16.63 -8.10 13.92
N GLU A 164 17.03 -8.74 12.81
CA GLU A 164 18.40 -8.62 12.28
C GLU A 164 18.71 -7.19 11.81
N ALA A 165 17.75 -6.51 11.20
CA ALA A 165 17.88 -5.10 10.83
C ALA A 165 17.98 -4.18 12.06
N LEU A 166 17.20 -4.44 13.10
CA LEU A 166 17.23 -3.67 14.35
C LEU A 166 18.59 -3.77 15.04
N LEU A 167 19.15 -4.98 15.16
CA LEU A 167 20.50 -5.17 15.70
C LEU A 167 21.54 -4.39 14.91
N LEU A 168 21.39 -4.33 13.59
CA LEU A 168 22.31 -3.58 12.73
C LEU A 168 22.18 -2.06 12.90
N ILE A 169 20.95 -1.57 13.02
CA ILE A 169 20.67 -0.13 13.16
C ILE A 169 21.11 0.37 14.53
N THR A 170 20.77 -0.36 15.60
CA THR A 170 21.03 0.09 16.98
C THR A 170 22.44 -0.25 17.46
N GLY A 171 23.10 -1.23 16.84
CA GLY A 171 24.36 -1.78 17.37
C GLY A 171 24.18 -2.55 18.69
N ALA A 172 22.95 -2.86 19.08
CA ALA A 172 22.65 -3.52 20.35
C ALA A 172 23.13 -4.98 20.39
N MET A 173 23.26 -5.52 21.61
CA MET A 173 23.64 -6.92 21.82
C MET A 173 22.57 -7.87 21.27
N ARG A 174 22.99 -9.06 20.84
CA ARG A 174 22.07 -10.08 20.28
C ARG A 174 20.94 -10.49 21.22
N THR A 175 21.10 -10.31 22.52
CA THR A 175 20.11 -10.63 23.57
C THR A 175 19.15 -9.47 23.87
N THR A 176 19.40 -8.27 23.35
CA THR A 176 18.53 -7.11 23.58
C THR A 176 17.10 -7.39 23.09
N ALA A 177 16.14 -6.94 23.87
CA ALA A 177 14.72 -7.11 23.60
C ALA A 177 14.31 -6.38 22.30
N THR A 178 13.53 -7.04 21.45
CA THR A 178 13.20 -6.53 20.09
C THR A 178 12.37 -5.24 20.14
N ASP A 179 11.43 -5.18 21.07
CA ASP A 179 10.55 -4.03 21.33
C ASP A 179 11.33 -2.80 21.76
N VAL A 180 12.30 -2.97 22.67
CA VAL A 180 13.21 -1.90 23.10
C VAL A 180 14.03 -1.38 21.93
N MET A 181 14.65 -2.27 21.14
CA MET A 181 15.37 -1.86 19.93
C MET A 181 14.48 -1.15 18.92
N ALA A 182 13.25 -1.64 18.72
CA ALA A 182 12.29 -1.05 17.80
C ALA A 182 11.92 0.38 18.22
N ALA A 183 11.66 0.61 19.51
CA ALA A 183 11.41 1.94 20.04
C ALA A 183 12.62 2.87 19.85
N HIS A 184 13.83 2.43 20.18
CA HIS A 184 15.05 3.23 20.00
C HIS A 184 15.37 3.54 18.54
N ALA A 185 15.05 2.63 17.62
CA ALA A 185 15.26 2.83 16.18
C ALA A 185 14.09 3.55 15.50
N ASP A 186 13.09 4.04 16.24
CA ASP A 186 11.85 4.61 15.68
C ASP A 186 11.23 3.69 14.61
N LEU A 187 11.16 2.39 14.88
CA LEU A 187 10.55 1.40 14.01
C LEU A 187 9.31 0.82 14.66
N LEU A 188 8.23 0.70 13.89
CA LEU A 188 7.03 0.01 14.35
C LEU A 188 7.37 -1.45 14.71
N PRO A 189 6.80 -2.00 15.78
CA PRO A 189 6.79 -3.45 15.99
C PRO A 189 6.31 -4.17 14.72
N PHE A 190 6.91 -5.30 14.39
CA PHE A 190 6.70 -5.93 13.07
C PHE A 190 5.22 -6.28 12.78
N ASN A 191 4.45 -6.65 13.80
CA ASN A 191 3.01 -6.87 13.66
C ASN A 191 2.29 -5.59 13.24
N SER A 192 2.58 -4.47 13.89
CA SER A 192 2.02 -3.14 13.58
C SER A 192 2.46 -2.64 12.19
N LEU A 193 3.67 -2.98 11.75
CA LEU A 193 4.12 -2.69 10.39
C LEU A 193 3.27 -3.45 9.35
N ILE A 194 3.04 -4.74 9.56
CA ILE A 194 2.16 -5.53 8.69
C ILE A 194 0.75 -4.95 8.69
N ASP A 195 0.19 -4.65 9.86
CA ASP A 195 -1.14 -4.08 9.98
C ASP A 195 -1.26 -2.76 9.22
N LYS A 196 -0.28 -1.86 9.38
CA LYS A 196 -0.23 -0.59 8.63
C LYS A 196 -0.23 -0.82 7.12
N LEU A 197 0.53 -1.81 6.62
CA LEU A 197 0.60 -2.10 5.19
C LEU A 197 -0.72 -2.70 4.67
N CYS A 198 -1.28 -3.67 5.39
CA CYS A 198 -2.55 -4.29 5.05
C CYS A 198 -3.70 -3.28 5.11
N GLN A 199 -3.79 -2.47 6.16
CA GLN A 199 -4.80 -1.42 6.29
C GLN A 199 -4.69 -0.40 5.16
N ARG A 200 -3.47 0.03 4.80
CA ARG A 200 -3.26 0.95 3.66
C ARG A 200 -3.72 0.33 2.34
N ALA A 201 -3.46 -0.96 2.12
CA ALA A 201 -3.97 -1.67 0.93
C ALA A 201 -5.49 -1.75 0.94
N THR A 202 -6.11 -2.06 2.09
CA THR A 202 -7.56 -2.09 2.24
C THR A 202 -8.21 -0.74 1.95
N ILE A 203 -7.69 0.35 2.51
CA ILE A 203 -8.20 1.71 2.24
C ILE A 203 -8.10 2.02 0.75
N ARG A 204 -6.97 1.71 0.10
CA ARG A 204 -6.81 1.90 -1.36
C ARG A 204 -7.84 1.12 -2.17
N MET A 205 -8.22 -0.07 -1.73
CA MET A 205 -9.28 -0.85 -2.38
C MET A 205 -10.66 -0.23 -2.16
N CYS A 206 -10.93 0.30 -0.98
CA CYS A 206 -12.20 0.97 -0.66
C CYS A 206 -12.39 2.30 -1.41
N THR A 207 -11.31 3.03 -1.69
CA THR A 207 -11.36 4.32 -2.40
C THR A 207 -11.30 4.21 -3.93
N LEU A 208 -11.37 3.00 -4.48
CA LEU A 208 -11.38 2.80 -5.92
C LEU A 208 -12.59 3.48 -6.60
N PRO A 209 -12.41 4.05 -7.81
CA PRO A 209 -13.51 4.55 -8.61
C PRO A 209 -14.57 3.47 -8.86
N SER A 210 -15.83 3.87 -9.05
CA SER A 210 -16.92 2.93 -9.37
C SER A 210 -16.67 2.17 -10.68
N THR A 211 -15.93 2.76 -11.61
CA THR A 211 -15.53 2.19 -12.90
C THR A 211 -14.42 1.14 -12.79
N HIS A 212 -13.72 1.05 -11.66
CA HIS A 212 -12.63 0.11 -11.50
C HIS A 212 -13.16 -1.34 -11.40
N PRO A 213 -12.57 -2.33 -12.10
CA PRO A 213 -13.08 -3.70 -12.13
C PRO A 213 -13.16 -4.36 -10.75
N LEU A 214 -12.27 -4.00 -9.83
CA LEU A 214 -12.29 -4.50 -8.44
C LEU A 214 -13.35 -3.86 -7.53
N SER A 215 -13.87 -2.67 -7.85
CA SER A 215 -14.87 -1.96 -7.03
C SER A 215 -16.08 -2.83 -6.64
N PRO A 216 -16.77 -3.53 -7.57
CA PRO A 216 -17.89 -4.40 -7.21
C PRO A 216 -17.49 -5.58 -6.32
N HIS A 217 -16.26 -6.11 -6.47
CA HIS A 217 -15.76 -7.22 -5.66
C HIS A 217 -15.44 -6.78 -4.23
N VAL A 218 -14.80 -5.62 -4.08
CA VAL A 218 -14.49 -5.03 -2.77
C VAL A 218 -15.77 -4.75 -1.99
N LYS A 219 -16.77 -4.10 -2.61
CA LYS A 219 -18.07 -3.84 -1.98
C LYS A 219 -18.74 -5.11 -1.50
N ARG A 220 -18.79 -6.14 -2.37
CA ARG A 220 -19.40 -7.43 -2.03
C ARG A 220 -18.70 -8.13 -0.87
N ALA A 221 -17.36 -8.12 -0.88
CA ALA A 221 -16.56 -8.75 0.18
C ALA A 221 -16.67 -8.00 1.51
N ALA A 222 -16.82 -6.67 1.50
CA ALA A 222 -17.04 -5.86 2.70
C ALA A 222 -18.43 -6.09 3.31
N THR A 223 -19.47 -6.20 2.47
CA THR A 223 -20.84 -6.40 2.96
C THR A 223 -21.08 -7.79 3.51
N ARG A 224 -20.42 -8.82 2.97
CA ARG A 224 -20.66 -10.22 3.35
C ARG A 224 -19.38 -10.96 3.69
N TYR A 225 -19.21 -11.24 4.98
CA TYR A 225 -18.18 -12.16 5.43
C TYR A 225 -18.60 -13.61 5.16
N VAL A 226 -17.92 -14.26 4.21
CA VAL A 226 -18.28 -15.60 3.76
C VAL A 226 -17.90 -16.68 4.79
N ARG A 227 -18.78 -17.69 4.96
CA ARG A 227 -18.53 -18.81 5.89
C ARG A 227 -17.45 -19.78 5.40
N LYS A 228 -17.36 -19.98 4.08
CA LYS A 228 -16.43 -20.92 3.43
C LYS A 228 -15.64 -20.18 2.35
N HIS A 229 -14.47 -20.72 2.00
CA HIS A 229 -13.61 -20.18 0.94
C HIS A 229 -13.24 -18.70 1.15
N ARG A 230 -12.90 -18.37 2.40
CA ARG A 230 -12.43 -17.04 2.76
C ARG A 230 -11.12 -16.77 2.02
N LEU A 231 -11.11 -15.64 1.33
CA LEU A 231 -9.92 -15.10 0.67
C LEU A 231 -9.37 -13.95 1.52
N GLN A 232 -8.13 -13.58 1.28
CA GLN A 232 -7.46 -12.49 1.97
C GLN A 232 -8.27 -11.18 1.94
N LEU A 233 -8.88 -10.87 0.79
CA LEU A 233 -9.75 -9.72 0.64
C LEU A 233 -10.90 -9.69 1.66
N HIS A 234 -11.53 -10.85 1.93
CA HIS A 234 -12.62 -10.94 2.91
C HIS A 234 -12.10 -10.75 4.34
N GLU A 235 -10.94 -11.35 4.67
CA GLU A 235 -10.34 -11.19 5.99
C GLU A 235 -9.95 -9.73 6.25
N LEU A 236 -9.28 -9.08 5.29
CA LEU A 236 -8.84 -7.69 5.45
C LEU A 236 -10.00 -6.70 5.58
N LEU A 237 -11.04 -6.85 4.75
CA LEU A 237 -12.22 -5.97 4.82
C LEU A 237 -12.98 -6.20 6.13
N HIS A 238 -13.15 -7.46 6.55
CA HIS A 238 -13.81 -7.75 7.83
C HIS A 238 -13.02 -7.22 9.04
N LEU A 239 -11.69 -7.19 8.96
CA LEU A 239 -10.83 -6.71 10.03
C LEU A 239 -10.77 -5.18 10.14
N TYR A 240 -10.70 -4.47 9.01
CA TYR A 240 -10.39 -3.04 8.99
C TYR A 240 -11.56 -2.14 8.60
N THR A 241 -12.69 -2.70 8.19
CA THR A 241 -13.79 -1.90 7.62
C THR A 241 -15.15 -2.35 8.13
N THR A 242 -16.12 -1.44 8.04
CA THR A 242 -17.54 -1.75 8.17
C THR A 242 -18.17 -1.98 6.80
N PRO A 243 -19.34 -2.65 6.70
CA PRO A 243 -20.01 -2.95 5.43
C PRO A 243 -20.27 -1.73 4.52
N ASP A 244 -20.44 -0.54 5.10
CA ASP A 244 -20.71 0.74 4.44
C ASP A 244 -19.44 1.55 4.13
N THR A 245 -18.27 1.11 4.61
CA THR A 245 -17.00 1.83 4.44
C THR A 245 -16.65 2.07 2.96
N PRO A 246 -16.68 1.07 2.05
CA PRO A 246 -16.35 1.30 0.64
C PRO A 246 -17.32 2.23 -0.11
N GLN A 247 -18.51 2.47 0.43
CA GLN A 247 -19.52 3.36 -0.14
C GLN A 247 -19.36 4.79 0.38
N ARG A 248 -19.04 4.94 1.66
CA ARG A 248 -18.93 6.24 2.34
C ARG A 248 -17.56 6.89 2.25
N MET A 249 -16.50 6.11 2.08
CA MET A 249 -15.15 6.67 1.99
C MET A 249 -15.07 7.65 0.82
N GLU A 250 -14.54 8.83 1.12
CA GLU A 250 -14.24 9.85 0.12
C GLU A 250 -13.30 9.27 -0.95
N LYS A 251 -13.62 9.54 -2.21
CA LYS A 251 -12.81 9.13 -3.36
C LYS A 251 -11.99 10.30 -3.81
N VAL A 252 -10.81 10.44 -3.23
CA VAL A 252 -9.84 11.45 -3.66
C VAL A 252 -9.28 11.02 -5.01
N LEU A 253 -9.62 11.75 -6.06
CA LEU A 253 -8.98 11.59 -7.36
C LEU A 253 -7.57 12.14 -7.26
N ALA A 254 -6.56 11.28 -7.38
CA ALA A 254 -5.20 11.72 -7.51
C ALA A 254 -5.09 12.58 -8.78
N VAL A 255 -4.88 13.89 -8.61
CA VAL A 255 -4.57 14.78 -9.72
C VAL A 255 -3.19 14.36 -10.25
N ARG A 256 -3.18 13.80 -11.45
CA ARG A 256 -1.94 13.40 -12.12
C ARG A 256 -1.51 14.53 -13.02
N HIS A 257 -0.44 15.21 -12.64
CA HIS A 257 0.26 16.12 -13.53
C HIS A 257 1.20 15.34 -14.46
N HIS A 258 1.47 15.89 -15.64
CA HIS A 258 2.50 15.36 -16.54
C HIS A 258 3.86 15.36 -15.82
N PRO A 259 4.78 14.40 -16.04
CA PRO A 259 6.09 14.39 -15.37
C PRO A 259 6.93 15.65 -15.59
N ALA A 260 6.74 16.34 -16.72
CA ALA A 260 7.38 17.62 -17.03
C ALA A 260 6.56 18.84 -16.56
N TRP A 261 5.49 18.65 -15.79
CA TRP A 261 4.72 19.77 -15.25
C TRP A 261 5.52 20.48 -14.18
N THR A 262 5.68 21.79 -14.35
CA THR A 262 6.27 22.68 -13.34
C THR A 262 5.15 23.49 -12.70
N PRO A 263 5.08 23.56 -11.36
CA PRO A 263 4.12 24.44 -10.70
C PRO A 263 4.39 25.89 -11.13
N ALA A 264 3.31 26.63 -11.39
CA ALA A 264 3.39 28.06 -11.74
C ALA A 264 3.73 28.95 -10.52
N HIS A 265 3.82 28.35 -9.33
CA HIS A 265 4.11 29.02 -8.07
C HIS A 265 5.35 28.38 -7.41
N TRP A 266 6.04 29.19 -6.61
CA TRP A 266 7.15 28.76 -5.79
C TRP A 266 6.61 28.40 -4.40
N VAL A 267 7.15 27.33 -3.80
CA VAL A 267 6.80 26.91 -2.44
C VAL A 267 8.05 27.02 -1.59
N ASP A 268 7.94 27.74 -0.47
CA ASP A 268 8.96 27.78 0.57
C ASP A 268 8.33 27.30 1.88
N ILE A 269 9.03 26.38 2.58
CA ILE A 269 8.60 25.83 3.86
C ILE A 269 9.75 26.05 4.83
N ALA A 270 9.55 26.98 5.76
CA ALA A 270 10.54 27.28 6.79
C ALA A 270 10.74 26.09 7.75
N SER A 271 11.97 25.91 8.23
CA SER A 271 12.32 24.81 9.14
C SER A 271 11.92 25.10 10.59
N SER A 272 11.72 26.36 10.93
CA SER A 272 11.28 26.82 12.25
C SER A 272 10.29 27.99 12.14
N LYS A 273 9.63 28.30 13.25
CA LYS A 273 8.74 29.46 13.33
C LYS A 273 9.51 30.78 13.18
N ASP A 274 10.69 30.86 13.77
CA ASP A 274 11.51 32.07 13.73
C ASP A 274 12.00 32.34 12.30
N GLU A 275 12.45 31.30 11.59
CA GLU A 275 12.82 31.42 10.18
C GLU A 275 11.63 31.82 9.29
N ALA A 276 10.41 31.37 9.63
CA ALA A 276 9.21 31.76 8.90
C ALA A 276 8.91 33.26 9.05
N LEU A 277 9.16 33.84 10.23
CA LEU A 277 8.97 35.26 10.50
C LEU A 277 9.99 36.12 9.75
N ASP A 278 11.27 35.73 9.80
CA ASP A 278 12.34 36.44 9.09
C ASP A 278 12.06 36.48 7.57
N LYS A 279 11.64 35.34 7.01
CA LYS A 279 11.26 35.23 5.60
C LYS A 279 10.03 36.04 5.23
N ASP A 280 9.02 36.06 6.11
CA ASP A 280 7.81 36.87 5.90
C ASP A 280 8.15 38.37 5.84
N GLU A 281 9.02 38.83 6.74
CA GLU A 281 9.47 40.23 6.75
C GLU A 281 10.25 40.59 5.47
N GLU A 282 11.18 39.73 5.05
CA GLU A 282 11.89 39.91 3.77
C GLU A 282 10.93 39.94 2.57
N TRP A 283 9.92 39.05 2.58
CA TRP A 283 8.94 38.96 1.50
C TRP A 283 8.06 40.22 1.45
N ALA A 284 7.65 40.72 2.62
CA ALA A 284 6.87 41.94 2.78
C ALA A 284 7.61 43.19 2.30
N GLN A 285 8.94 43.25 2.46
CA GLN A 285 9.74 44.36 1.95
C GLN A 285 9.83 44.36 0.41
N ARG A 286 9.86 43.17 -0.21
CA ARG A 286 10.01 43.02 -1.67
C ARG A 286 8.69 43.13 -2.43
N HIS A 287 7.56 42.84 -1.79
CA HIS A 287 6.26 42.73 -2.46
C HIS A 287 5.23 43.73 -1.90
N LYS A 288 4.47 44.35 -2.81
CA LYS A 288 3.45 45.35 -2.44
C LYS A 288 2.14 44.75 -1.91
N ILE A 289 1.90 43.48 -2.17
CA ILE A 289 0.65 42.78 -1.83
C ILE A 289 1.02 41.48 -1.15
N LEU A 290 0.48 41.27 0.05
CA LEU A 290 0.65 40.06 0.85
C LEU A 290 -0.73 39.52 1.17
N VAL A 291 -0.91 38.21 1.01
CA VAL A 291 -2.16 37.53 1.32
C VAL A 291 -1.85 36.38 2.27
N TYR A 292 -2.47 36.42 3.44
CA TYR A 292 -2.41 35.36 4.43
C TYR A 292 -3.77 34.69 4.49
N SER A 293 -3.80 33.37 4.57
CA SER A 293 -5.02 32.60 4.80
C SER A 293 -4.78 31.53 5.84
N ASP A 294 -5.79 31.23 6.63
CA ASP A 294 -5.72 30.19 7.65
C ASP A 294 -7.08 29.54 7.87
N GLY A 295 -7.06 28.24 8.15
CA GLY A 295 -8.21 27.42 8.51
C GLY A 295 -8.22 27.14 10.02
N SER A 296 -9.35 27.41 10.67
CA SER A 296 -9.50 27.19 12.11
C SER A 296 -10.62 26.20 12.43
N GLN A 297 -10.38 25.37 13.46
CA GLN A 297 -11.42 24.59 14.13
C GLN A 297 -11.40 24.90 15.61
N ARG A 298 -12.51 25.44 16.15
CA ARG A 298 -12.63 25.76 17.58
C ARG A 298 -14.04 25.50 18.05
N ARG A 299 -14.18 24.83 19.21
CA ARG A 299 -15.47 24.51 19.85
C ARG A 299 -16.49 23.89 18.87
N SER A 300 -16.03 22.89 18.12
CA SER A 300 -16.81 22.18 17.09
C SER A 300 -17.34 23.03 15.94
N LYS A 301 -16.77 24.21 15.72
CA LYS A 301 -17.02 25.06 14.56
C LYS A 301 -15.76 25.15 13.71
N VAL A 302 -15.97 25.11 12.40
CA VAL A 302 -14.93 25.24 11.38
C VAL A 302 -15.13 26.56 10.64
N GLY A 303 -14.05 27.30 10.43
CA GLY A 303 -14.07 28.57 9.74
C GLY A 303 -12.74 28.88 9.10
N ALA A 304 -12.77 29.67 8.04
CA ALA A 304 -11.59 30.12 7.31
C ALA A 304 -11.50 31.64 7.38
N SER A 305 -10.29 32.17 7.29
CA SER A 305 -10.06 33.61 7.14
C SER A 305 -8.95 33.89 6.16
N ALA A 306 -9.01 35.06 5.53
CA ALA A 306 -7.92 35.58 4.73
C ALA A 306 -7.74 37.08 4.99
N VAL A 307 -6.50 37.53 4.97
CA VAL A 307 -6.09 38.92 5.20
C VAL A 307 -5.18 39.35 4.06
N LEU A 308 -5.52 40.47 3.41
CA LEU A 308 -4.68 41.14 2.43
C LEU A 308 -4.08 42.40 3.04
N LEU A 309 -2.75 42.46 3.02
CA LEU A 309 -1.96 43.65 3.34
C LEU A 309 -1.47 44.27 2.04
N ARG A 310 -1.58 45.60 1.93
CA ARG A 310 -1.08 46.37 0.79
C ARG A 310 -0.15 47.47 1.27
N ALA A 311 1.04 47.54 0.68
CA ALA A 311 2.00 48.61 0.98
C ALA A 311 1.37 50.00 0.77
N GLY A 312 1.44 50.85 1.79
CA GLY A 312 0.86 52.19 1.79
C GLY A 312 -0.62 52.28 2.21
N SER A 313 -1.30 51.15 2.47
CA SER A 313 -2.63 51.14 3.09
C SER A 313 -2.50 50.82 4.57
N SER A 314 -3.05 51.69 5.43
CA SER A 314 -3.09 51.47 6.88
C SER A 314 -4.16 50.48 7.33
N ARG A 315 -5.07 50.08 6.43
CA ARG A 315 -6.15 49.14 6.75
C ARG A 315 -5.99 47.82 5.97
N PRO A 316 -5.89 46.67 6.66
CA PRO A 316 -5.95 45.37 6.02
C PRO A 316 -7.36 45.13 5.46
N LYS A 317 -7.46 44.42 4.33
CA LYS A 317 -8.73 43.87 3.88
C LYS A 317 -8.84 42.44 4.40
N THR A 318 -9.96 42.10 5.01
CA THR A 318 -10.15 40.79 5.65
C THR A 318 -11.45 40.16 5.18
N LEU A 319 -11.41 38.86 4.89
CA LEU A 319 -12.59 38.02 4.70
C LEU A 319 -12.56 36.88 5.71
N TYR A 320 -13.74 36.46 6.14
CA TYR A 320 -13.93 35.29 6.99
C TYR A 320 -15.18 34.54 6.56
N TYR A 321 -15.13 33.22 6.66
CA TYR A 321 -16.24 32.35 6.29
C TYR A 321 -16.41 31.24 7.31
N HIS A 322 -17.65 31.05 7.79
CA HIS A 322 -17.98 29.96 8.68
C HIS A 322 -18.51 28.79 7.85
N LEU A 323 -17.75 27.69 7.79
CA LEU A 323 -18.11 26.51 7.00
C LEU A 323 -19.23 25.71 7.68
N GLY A 324 -19.20 25.61 9.01
CA GLY A 324 -20.19 24.87 9.78
C GLY A 324 -19.56 24.06 10.90
N THR A 325 -20.09 22.87 11.16
CA THR A 325 -19.64 22.01 12.27
C THR A 325 -18.46 21.12 11.86
N ASP A 326 -17.63 20.73 12.83
CA ASP A 326 -16.50 19.80 12.64
C ASP A 326 -16.90 18.35 12.32
N ARG A 327 -18.20 18.06 12.34
CA ARG A 327 -18.77 16.77 11.88
C ARG A 327 -19.02 16.75 10.37
N GLN A 328 -19.20 17.93 9.78
CA GLN A 328 -19.54 18.10 8.37
C GLN A 328 -18.33 18.57 7.57
N HIS A 329 -17.49 19.42 8.17
CA HIS A 329 -16.36 20.07 7.52
C HIS A 329 -15.07 19.81 8.28
N GLY A 330 -13.97 19.65 7.54
CA GLY A 330 -12.63 19.45 8.11
C GLY A 330 -11.76 20.70 8.06
N ILE A 331 -10.67 20.73 8.84
CA ILE A 331 -9.67 21.81 8.78
C ILE A 331 -9.11 21.97 7.35
N TYR A 332 -8.87 20.87 6.64
CA TYR A 332 -8.36 20.92 5.26
C TYR A 332 -9.33 21.62 4.29
N GLU A 333 -10.65 21.48 4.49
CA GLU A 333 -11.63 22.23 3.70
C GLU A 333 -11.59 23.72 4.06
N ALA A 334 -11.38 24.05 5.33
CA ALA A 334 -11.20 25.43 5.77
C ALA A 334 -9.95 26.08 5.16
N GLU A 335 -8.83 25.36 5.06
CA GLU A 335 -7.61 25.83 4.38
C GLU A 335 -7.85 26.14 2.90
N ILE A 336 -8.61 25.27 2.21
CA ILE A 336 -8.99 25.48 0.80
C ILE A 336 -9.88 26.72 0.69
N VAL A 337 -10.90 26.85 1.54
CA VAL A 337 -11.76 28.05 1.55
C VAL A 337 -10.94 29.29 1.87
N GLY A 338 -9.99 29.23 2.80
CA GLY A 338 -9.06 30.31 3.11
C GLY A 338 -8.28 30.77 1.87
N SER A 339 -7.78 29.84 1.08
CA SER A 339 -7.08 30.13 -0.18
C SER A 339 -8.00 30.81 -1.22
N ILE A 340 -9.27 30.39 -1.30
CA ILE A 340 -10.28 31.01 -2.17
C ILE A 340 -10.57 32.45 -1.71
N LEU A 341 -10.78 32.67 -0.40
CA LEU A 341 -10.99 34.00 0.17
C LEU A 341 -9.79 34.92 -0.07
N GLY A 342 -8.57 34.39 0.08
CA GLY A 342 -7.34 35.12 -0.23
C GLY A 342 -7.28 35.55 -1.69
N THR A 343 -7.69 34.68 -2.61
CA THR A 343 -7.75 35.00 -4.05
C THR A 343 -8.83 36.05 -4.36
N GLN A 344 -9.98 36.02 -3.67
CA GLN A 344 -11.04 37.02 -3.84
C GLN A 344 -10.65 38.42 -3.32
N LEU A 345 -9.67 38.51 -2.43
CA LEU A 345 -9.18 39.77 -1.91
C LEU A 345 -8.26 40.52 -2.88
N LEU A 346 -7.59 39.79 -3.79
CA LEU A 346 -6.70 40.32 -4.84
C LEU A 346 -7.50 41.05 -5.91
#